data_AF-D0AB56-F1
#
_entry.id   AF-D0AB56-F1
#
_cell.length_a   1.000
_cell.length_b   1.000
_cell.length_c   1.000
_cell.angle_alpha   90.00
_cell.angle_beta   90.00
_cell.angle_gamma   90.00
#
_symmetry.space_group_name_H-M   'P 1'
#
loop_
_entity.id
_entity.type
_entity.pdbx_description
1 polymer ?
#
loop_
_entity_poly.entity_id
_entity_poly.type
_entity_poly.pdbx_seq_one_letter_code
_entity_poly.pdbx_strand_id
1 'polypeptide(L)'
;LLSQSLFITCTGGNDYNAFTDGIVPVSDAPVFIAHMVATYIKHIKTLYNLGARRLGILDVLPLGCLPISRVPIENGSCSGTDNWQARLFNRLLRREMTAAATASMPDLVYSIGSIYYTFYDMIKNPSSLGEGVARACCGNGKLNAEADCSATTHLCPDRDNYIFWEKVHGTQALPNCVPPSSRRRATPSHQLTQCRLAGSGLKRSATARIWITGTAELLNLLPNAGIWQRLVMYPPFPNKRDQGPGARVPLGHG
;
A
#
# COMPACT_ATOMS: atom_id res chain seq x y z
N LEU A 1 -12.18 -20.65 -13.12
CA LEU A 1 -12.17 -19.17 -13.23
C LEU A 1 -11.39 -18.52 -12.08
N LEU A 2 -11.69 -18.82 -10.82
CA LEU A 2 -11.00 -18.23 -9.65
C LEU A 2 -9.52 -18.63 -9.56
N SER A 3 -9.16 -19.88 -9.86
CA SER A 3 -7.76 -20.36 -9.84
C SER A 3 -6.83 -19.69 -10.86
N GLN A 4 -7.40 -19.07 -11.90
CA GLN A 4 -6.66 -18.32 -12.93
C GLN A 4 -6.70 -16.81 -12.70
N SER A 5 -7.42 -16.34 -11.68
CA SER A 5 -7.56 -14.92 -11.36
C SER A 5 -6.54 -14.48 -10.31
N LEU A 6 -6.25 -13.17 -10.28
CA LEU A 6 -5.44 -12.52 -9.24
C LEU A 6 -6.37 -11.76 -8.31
N PHE A 7 -6.32 -12.06 -7.02
CA PHE A 7 -7.07 -11.36 -5.98
C PHE A 7 -6.16 -10.35 -5.31
N ILE A 8 -6.62 -9.11 -5.14
CA ILE A 8 -5.87 -8.08 -4.43
C ILE A 8 -6.68 -7.68 -3.20
N THR A 9 -6.09 -7.88 -2.02
CA THR A 9 -6.77 -7.61 -0.75
C THR A 9 -6.05 -6.50 0.01
N CYS A 10 -6.81 -5.51 0.49
CA CYS A 10 -6.33 -4.40 1.30
C CYS A 10 -7.43 -4.07 2.32
N THR A 11 -7.20 -4.40 3.57
CA THR A 11 -8.19 -4.22 4.64
C THR A 11 -7.48 -4.07 5.98
N GLY A 12 -8.20 -3.57 6.99
CA GLY A 12 -7.70 -3.37 8.34
C GLY A 12 -7.60 -1.91 8.75
N GLY A 13 -7.60 -0.96 7.79
CA GLY A 13 -7.47 0.48 8.09
C GLY A 13 -8.63 1.03 8.93
N ASN A 14 -9.87 0.71 8.56
CA ASN A 14 -11.07 1.21 9.26
C ASN A 14 -11.20 0.64 10.67
N ASP A 15 -10.70 -0.57 10.92
CA ASP A 15 -10.74 -1.20 12.24
C ASP A 15 -9.98 -0.39 13.31
N TYR A 16 -9.03 0.45 12.89
CA TYR A 16 -8.32 1.36 13.81
C TYR A 16 -9.20 2.50 14.34
N ASN A 17 -10.36 2.75 13.74
CA ASN A 17 -11.34 3.68 14.30
C ASN A 17 -11.77 3.24 15.72
N ALA A 18 -11.69 1.95 16.03
CA ALA A 18 -11.95 1.46 17.39
C ALA A 18 -11.03 2.11 18.45
N PHE A 19 -9.80 2.51 18.08
CA PHE A 19 -8.91 3.25 18.99
C PHE A 19 -9.24 4.74 19.04
N THR A 20 -9.53 5.37 17.90
CA THR A 20 -9.84 6.81 17.85
C THR A 20 -11.18 7.13 18.50
N ASP A 21 -12.14 6.22 18.41
CA ASP A 21 -13.49 6.35 18.95
C ASP A 21 -13.56 5.94 20.43
N GLY A 22 -12.42 5.54 21.02
CA GLY A 22 -12.32 5.14 22.43
C GLY A 22 -12.99 3.81 22.77
N ILE A 23 -13.36 3.01 21.77
CA ILE A 23 -13.98 1.68 21.96
C ILE A 23 -12.96 0.68 22.52
N VAL A 24 -11.73 0.75 22.03
CA VAL A 24 -10.63 -0.13 22.43
C VAL A 24 -9.52 0.72 23.06
N PRO A 25 -9.16 0.47 24.33
CA PRO A 25 -8.00 1.12 24.94
C PRO A 25 -6.71 0.80 24.17
N VAL A 26 -5.79 1.77 24.08
CA VAL A 26 -4.47 1.55 23.44
C VAL A 26 -3.69 0.44 24.13
N SER A 27 -3.90 0.20 25.44
CA SER A 27 -3.32 -0.94 26.18
C SER A 27 -3.70 -2.29 25.60
N ASP A 28 -4.89 -2.38 25.00
CA ASP A 28 -5.46 -3.62 24.48
C ASP A 28 -5.15 -3.82 22.99
N ALA A 29 -4.44 -2.87 22.38
CA ALA A 29 -4.05 -2.90 20.99
C ALA A 29 -3.37 -4.22 20.57
N PRO A 30 -2.46 -4.83 21.36
CA PRO A 30 -1.85 -6.10 20.96
C PRO A 30 -2.86 -7.23 20.76
N VAL A 31 -3.86 -7.33 21.63
CA VAL A 31 -4.90 -8.36 21.57
C VAL A 31 -5.87 -8.07 20.43
N PHE A 32 -6.33 -6.83 20.31
CA PHE A 32 -7.24 -6.41 19.26
C PHE A 32 -6.63 -6.60 17.86
N ILE A 33 -5.38 -6.18 17.67
CA ILE A 33 -4.68 -6.30 16.38
C ILE A 33 -4.39 -7.77 16.04
N ALA A 34 -4.06 -8.60 17.03
CA ALA A 34 -3.93 -10.04 16.80
C ALA A 34 -5.26 -10.66 16.32
N HIS A 35 -6.39 -10.22 16.88
CA HIS A 35 -7.71 -10.65 16.45
C HIS A 35 -8.02 -10.18 15.01
N MET A 36 -7.71 -8.93 14.66
CA MET A 36 -7.84 -8.43 13.29
C MET A 36 -7.08 -9.29 12.28
N VAL A 37 -5.82 -9.61 12.58
CA VAL A 37 -4.99 -10.46 11.70
C VAL A 37 -5.58 -11.87 11.60
N ALA A 38 -5.99 -12.48 12.71
CA ALA A 38 -6.60 -13.81 12.68
C ALA A 38 -7.87 -13.85 11.81
N THR A 39 -8.71 -12.83 11.91
CA THR A 39 -9.91 -12.65 11.08
C THR A 39 -9.55 -12.46 9.61
N TYR A 40 -8.53 -11.66 9.30
CA TYR A 40 -8.07 -11.48 7.92
C TYR A 40 -7.55 -12.79 7.31
N ILE A 41 -6.74 -13.56 8.05
CA ILE A 41 -6.27 -14.88 7.60
C ILE A 41 -7.43 -15.85 7.38
N LYS A 42 -8.48 -15.79 8.22
CA LYS A 42 -9.70 -16.59 8.03
C LYS A 42 -10.39 -16.25 6.69
N HIS A 43 -10.51 -14.97 6.34
CA HIS A 43 -11.07 -14.56 5.05
C HIS A 43 -10.21 -15.01 3.86
N ILE A 44 -8.89 -14.94 3.97
CA ILE A 44 -7.97 -15.44 2.94
C ILE A 44 -8.14 -16.95 2.75
N LYS A 45 -8.26 -17.72 3.84
CA LYS A 45 -8.55 -19.16 3.79
C LYS A 45 -9.89 -19.44 3.10
N THR A 46 -10.92 -18.63 3.35
CA THR A 46 -12.20 -18.74 2.64
C THR A 46 -12.01 -18.53 1.13
N LEU A 47 -11.28 -17.50 0.70
CA LEU A 47 -10.98 -17.28 -0.73
C LEU A 47 -10.23 -18.45 -1.34
N TYR A 48 -9.23 -19.00 -0.63
CA TYR A 48 -8.49 -20.16 -1.06
C TYR A 48 -9.39 -21.40 -1.24
N ASN A 49 -10.28 -21.66 -0.28
CA ASN A 49 -11.25 -22.76 -0.32
C ASN A 49 -12.24 -22.62 -1.48
N LEU A 50 -12.58 -21.39 -1.86
CA LEU A 50 -13.40 -21.10 -3.04
C LEU A 50 -12.63 -21.27 -4.36
N GLY A 51 -11.31 -21.45 -4.33
CA GLY A 51 -10.49 -21.73 -5.51
C GLY A 51 -9.52 -20.63 -5.90
N ALA A 52 -9.36 -19.57 -5.08
CA ALA A 52 -8.31 -18.59 -5.30
C ALA A 52 -6.92 -19.23 -5.12
N ARG A 53 -5.99 -18.93 -6.02
CA ARG A 53 -4.61 -19.46 -6.00
C ARG A 53 -3.53 -18.41 -6.12
N ARG A 54 -3.88 -17.17 -6.46
CA ARG A 54 -2.95 -16.04 -6.62
C ARG A 54 -3.46 -14.83 -5.85
N LEU A 55 -2.73 -14.40 -4.82
CA LEU A 55 -3.09 -13.26 -3.98
C LEU A 55 -1.99 -12.19 -3.94
N GLY A 56 -2.37 -10.93 -4.18
CA GLY A 56 -1.60 -9.76 -3.78
C GLY A 56 -2.22 -9.17 -2.50
N ILE A 57 -1.48 -9.17 -1.41
CA ILE A 57 -1.96 -8.66 -0.12
C ILE A 57 -1.27 -7.31 0.12
N LEU A 58 -2.01 -6.27 0.42
CA LEU A 58 -1.46 -4.99 0.86
C LEU A 58 -1.54 -4.93 2.39
N ASP A 59 -0.45 -4.50 3.01
CA ASP A 59 -0.40 -4.23 4.46
C ASP A 59 -1.07 -2.88 4.79
N VAL A 60 -1.14 -2.46 6.05
CA VAL A 60 -1.75 -1.14 6.38
C VAL A 60 -0.73 0.00 6.24
N LEU A 61 -1.25 1.17 5.85
CA LEU A 61 -0.53 2.43 5.70
C LEU A 61 0.20 2.86 6.99
N PRO A 62 1.14 3.83 6.94
CA PRO A 62 1.66 4.43 8.16
C PRO A 62 0.59 5.31 8.79
N LEU A 63 -0.32 4.70 9.57
CA LEU A 63 -1.53 5.32 10.09
C LEU A 63 -1.25 6.62 10.83
N GLY A 64 -0.20 6.65 11.64
CA GLY A 64 0.16 7.87 12.37
C GLY A 64 0.60 9.03 11.48
N CYS A 65 0.89 8.78 10.20
CA CYS A 65 1.24 9.81 9.24
C CYS A 65 0.07 10.24 8.33
N LEU A 66 -1.13 9.67 8.52
CA LEU A 66 -2.33 10.18 7.86
C LEU A 66 -2.62 11.61 8.34
N PRO A 67 -3.11 12.52 7.48
CA PRO A 67 -3.42 13.88 7.89
C PRO A 67 -4.30 13.94 9.15
N ILE A 68 -5.33 13.08 9.25
CA ILE A 68 -6.20 13.02 10.44
C ILE A 68 -5.43 12.70 11.73
N SER A 69 -4.50 11.75 11.71
CA SER A 69 -3.69 11.36 12.88
C SER A 69 -2.67 12.43 13.29
N ARG A 70 -2.37 13.39 12.40
CA ARG A 70 -1.41 14.48 12.64
C ARG A 70 -2.08 15.73 13.20
N VAL A 71 -3.40 15.90 13.02
CA VAL A 71 -4.17 17.04 13.53
C VAL A 71 -3.98 17.23 15.05
N PRO A 72 -4.12 16.19 15.91
CA PRO A 72 -4.01 16.36 17.36
C PRO A 72 -2.60 16.71 17.85
N ILE A 73 -1.57 16.52 17.02
CA ILE A 73 -0.17 16.72 17.40
C ILE A 73 0.22 18.15 17.06
N GLU A 74 0.66 18.93 18.04
CA GLU A 74 0.91 20.37 17.90
C GLU A 74 1.74 20.73 16.65
N ASN A 75 2.91 20.11 16.50
CA ASN A 75 3.80 20.31 15.36
C ASN A 75 3.38 19.60 14.06
N GLY A 76 2.23 18.92 14.05
CA GLY A 76 1.73 18.15 12.92
C GLY A 76 2.65 17.00 12.51
N SER A 77 3.48 16.46 13.41
CA SER A 77 4.30 15.27 13.14
C SER A 77 3.47 13.99 13.15
N CYS A 78 4.05 12.86 12.72
CA CYS A 78 3.33 11.59 12.74
C CYS A 78 3.13 11.06 14.16
N SER A 79 1.94 10.51 14.46
CA SER A 79 1.70 9.78 15.70
C SER A 79 2.61 8.55 15.80
N GLY A 80 3.37 8.47 16.90
CA GLY A 80 4.21 7.32 17.21
C GLY A 80 3.40 6.09 17.57
N THR A 81 2.32 6.29 18.33
CA THR A 81 1.40 5.24 18.80
C THR A 81 0.70 4.57 17.62
N ASP A 82 0.02 5.33 16.77
CA ASP A 82 -0.73 4.79 15.63
C ASP A 82 0.21 4.06 14.66
N ASN A 83 1.42 4.59 14.43
CA ASN A 83 2.43 3.94 13.62
C ASN A 83 2.98 2.66 14.28
N TRP A 84 3.08 2.61 15.60
CA TRP A 84 3.42 1.37 16.31
C TRP A 84 2.33 0.32 16.11
N GLN A 85 1.05 0.69 16.24
CA GLN A 85 -0.06 -0.22 16.01
C GLN A 85 -0.11 -0.72 14.55
N ALA A 86 0.12 0.16 13.56
CA ALA A 86 0.22 -0.22 12.14
C ALA A 86 1.38 -1.20 11.89
N ARG A 87 2.56 -0.94 12.44
CA ARG A 87 3.70 -1.85 12.33
C ARG A 87 3.46 -3.19 13.03
N LEU A 88 2.71 -3.20 14.14
CA LEU A 88 2.34 -4.43 14.83
C LEU A 88 1.46 -5.30 13.94
N PHE A 89 0.39 -4.74 13.35
CA PHE A 89 -0.45 -5.44 12.38
C PHE A 89 0.37 -5.96 11.20
N ASN A 90 1.20 -5.12 10.59
CA ASN A 90 2.00 -5.47 9.42
C ASN A 90 3.00 -6.61 9.69
N ARG A 91 3.51 -6.70 10.93
CA ARG A 91 4.40 -7.78 11.37
C ARG A 91 3.61 -9.08 11.60
N LEU A 92 2.49 -8.99 12.32
CA LEU A 92 1.63 -10.14 12.61
C LEU A 92 1.04 -10.72 11.31
N LEU A 93 0.56 -9.89 10.39
CA LEU A 93 0.06 -10.32 9.08
C LEU A 93 1.08 -11.18 8.34
N ARG A 94 2.34 -10.73 8.25
CA ARG A 94 3.41 -11.50 7.59
C ARG A 94 3.68 -12.84 8.28
N ARG A 95 3.75 -12.84 9.61
CA ARG A 95 3.98 -14.07 10.40
C ARG A 95 2.84 -15.06 10.22
N GLU A 96 1.61 -14.63 10.47
CA GLU A 96 0.42 -15.49 10.44
C GLU A 96 0.08 -15.95 9.03
N MET A 97 0.26 -15.11 8.01
CA MET A 97 0.06 -15.52 6.62
C MET A 97 1.05 -16.62 6.22
N THR A 98 2.32 -16.51 6.62
CA THR A 98 3.35 -17.53 6.35
C THR A 98 3.03 -18.84 7.04
N ALA A 99 2.61 -18.79 8.31
CA ALA A 99 2.19 -19.97 9.06
C ALA A 99 0.96 -20.63 8.42
N ALA A 100 -0.07 -19.84 8.09
CA ALA A 100 -1.31 -20.34 7.49
C ALA A 100 -1.11 -20.93 6.09
N ALA A 101 -0.29 -20.29 5.25
CA ALA A 101 0.02 -20.78 3.91
C ALA A 101 0.70 -22.15 3.98
N THR A 102 1.76 -22.26 4.79
CA THR A 102 2.50 -23.50 4.99
C THR A 102 1.62 -24.62 5.54
N ALA A 103 0.74 -24.31 6.50
CA ALA A 103 -0.06 -25.32 7.18
C ALA A 103 -1.28 -25.80 6.38
N SER A 104 -1.88 -24.94 5.54
CA SER A 104 -3.24 -25.20 5.03
C SER A 104 -3.54 -24.69 3.62
N MET A 105 -2.62 -24.00 2.95
CA MET A 105 -2.83 -23.47 1.60
C MET A 105 -1.63 -23.76 0.67
N PRO A 106 -1.28 -25.04 0.46
CA PRO A 106 -0.05 -25.43 -0.25
C PRO A 106 0.04 -24.92 -1.70
N ASP A 107 -1.11 -24.71 -2.36
CA ASP A 107 -1.15 -24.23 -3.75
C ASP A 107 -1.25 -22.70 -3.85
N LEU A 108 -1.20 -21.99 -2.73
CA LEU A 108 -1.35 -20.53 -2.71
C LEU A 108 -0.04 -19.85 -3.08
N VAL A 109 -0.05 -19.11 -4.19
CA VAL A 109 1.00 -18.14 -4.51
C VAL A 109 0.55 -16.78 -4.01
N TYR A 110 1.33 -16.17 -3.11
CA TYR A 110 1.02 -14.84 -2.60
C TYR A 110 2.24 -13.94 -2.48
N SER A 111 1.99 -12.63 -2.46
CA SER A 111 2.97 -11.62 -2.09
C SER A 111 2.32 -10.59 -1.17
N ILE A 112 3.09 -10.04 -0.24
CA ILE A 112 2.64 -8.95 0.64
C ILE A 112 3.38 -7.67 0.23
N GLY A 113 2.66 -6.76 -0.44
CA GLY A 113 3.13 -5.43 -0.78
C GLY A 113 3.09 -4.50 0.43
N SER A 114 4.17 -3.76 0.68
CA SER A 114 4.21 -2.80 1.77
C SER A 114 3.79 -1.40 1.34
N ILE A 115 2.52 -1.07 1.54
CA ILE A 115 2.06 0.31 1.37
C ILE A 115 2.49 1.16 2.56
N TYR A 116 2.78 0.55 3.73
CA TYR A 116 3.43 1.24 4.84
C TYR A 116 4.70 1.97 4.40
N TYR A 117 5.69 1.21 3.91
CA TYR A 117 6.97 1.78 3.53
C TYR A 117 6.89 2.63 2.26
N THR A 118 5.99 2.28 1.33
CA THR A 118 5.76 3.12 0.14
C THR A 118 5.37 4.55 0.54
N PHE A 119 4.38 4.72 1.40
CA PHE A 119 3.97 6.05 1.88
C PHE A 119 5.02 6.65 2.80
N TYR A 120 5.60 5.86 3.71
CA TYR A 120 6.57 6.36 4.66
C TYR A 120 7.82 6.93 3.97
N ASP A 121 8.28 6.28 2.89
CA ASP A 121 9.41 6.77 2.08
C ASP A 121 9.06 8.06 1.35
N MET A 122 7.85 8.19 0.79
CA MET A 122 7.38 9.45 0.19
C MET A 122 7.31 10.59 1.23
N ILE A 123 6.98 10.27 2.48
CA ILE A 123 6.88 11.23 3.57
C ILE A 123 8.26 11.64 4.10
N LYS A 124 9.20 10.70 4.16
CA LYS A 124 10.56 10.93 4.66
C LYS A 124 11.52 11.50 3.62
N ASN A 125 11.28 11.20 2.35
CA ASN A 125 12.04 11.74 1.21
C ASN A 125 11.11 12.50 0.26
N PRO A 126 10.42 13.54 0.77
CA PRO A 126 9.48 14.28 -0.04
C PRO A 126 10.26 15.08 -1.07
N SER A 127 10.18 14.71 -2.34
CA SER A 127 10.97 15.35 -3.39
C SER A 127 10.64 16.85 -3.52
N SER A 128 9.74 17.23 -4.43
CA SER A 128 9.26 18.61 -4.59
C SER A 128 7.91 18.85 -3.91
N LEU A 129 7.48 17.96 -3.01
CA LEU A 129 6.11 17.89 -2.49
C LEU A 129 5.79 18.99 -1.45
N GLY A 130 6.80 19.66 -0.87
CA GLY A 130 6.61 20.79 0.04
C GLY A 130 5.60 20.51 1.16
N GLU A 131 4.56 21.33 1.27
CA GLU A 131 3.49 21.17 2.26
C GLU A 131 2.55 19.97 2.00
N GLY A 132 2.44 19.49 0.76
CA GLY A 132 1.55 18.38 0.37
C GLY A 132 2.00 17.01 0.87
N VAL A 133 3.12 16.96 1.59
CA VAL A 133 3.61 15.79 2.32
C VAL A 133 2.75 15.50 3.55
N ALA A 134 2.27 16.55 4.20
CA ALA A 134 1.54 16.47 5.46
C ALA A 134 0.08 16.89 5.32
N ARG A 135 -0.21 17.81 4.40
CA ARG A 135 -1.56 18.30 4.12
C ARG A 135 -2.32 17.37 3.19
N ALA A 136 -3.62 17.29 3.41
CA ALA A 136 -4.56 16.77 2.42
C ALA A 136 -4.82 17.82 1.32
N CYS A 137 -5.05 17.36 0.09
CA CYS A 137 -5.39 18.26 -1.01
C CYS A 137 -6.79 18.89 -0.80
N CYS A 138 -7.77 18.09 -0.39
CA CYS A 138 -9.15 18.49 -0.18
C CYS A 138 -9.54 18.35 1.30
N GLY A 139 -10.03 19.44 1.89
CA GLY A 139 -10.51 19.49 3.27
C GLY A 139 -10.36 20.88 3.87
N ASN A 140 -10.58 21.02 5.18
CA ASN A 140 -10.46 22.31 5.89
C ASN A 140 -9.65 22.17 7.18
N GLY A 141 -9.26 23.31 7.72
CA GLY A 141 -8.61 23.41 9.03
C GLY A 141 -7.16 22.96 9.01
N LYS A 142 -6.65 22.54 10.18
CA LYS A 142 -5.27 22.08 10.32
C LYS A 142 -5.00 20.91 9.37
N LEU A 143 -3.94 21.04 8.58
CA LEU A 143 -3.53 20.08 7.56
C LEU A 143 -4.61 19.74 6.50
N ASN A 144 -5.68 20.54 6.35
CA ASN A 144 -6.89 20.21 5.59
C ASN A 144 -7.56 18.90 6.04
N ALA A 145 -7.49 18.58 7.34
CA ALA A 145 -7.91 17.27 7.85
C ALA A 145 -8.93 17.31 9.00
N GLU A 146 -9.46 18.49 9.32
CA GLU A 146 -10.47 18.67 10.37
C GLU A 146 -11.91 18.56 9.85
N ALA A 147 -12.10 18.57 8.52
CA ALA A 147 -13.41 18.39 7.89
C ALA A 147 -13.29 17.44 6.69
N ASP A 148 -14.39 16.73 6.41
CA ASP A 148 -14.50 15.88 5.22
C ASP A 148 -14.47 16.72 3.94
N CYS A 149 -13.83 16.18 2.90
CA CYS A 149 -13.78 16.81 1.58
C CYS A 149 -15.20 16.99 1.02
N SER A 150 -15.56 18.23 0.68
CA SER A 150 -16.86 18.60 0.15
C SER A 150 -16.75 19.77 -0.84
N ALA A 151 -17.87 20.13 -1.48
CA ALA A 151 -17.92 21.25 -2.43
C ALA A 151 -17.53 22.60 -1.81
N THR A 152 -17.57 22.73 -0.48
CA THR A 152 -17.26 23.97 0.26
C THR A 152 -15.90 23.93 0.96
N THR A 153 -15.14 22.84 0.83
CA THR A 153 -13.81 22.74 1.42
C THR A 153 -12.72 23.34 0.54
N HIS A 154 -11.59 23.71 1.15
CA HIS A 154 -10.41 24.12 0.42
C HIS A 154 -9.88 22.96 -0.44
N LEU A 155 -9.60 23.25 -1.71
CA LEU A 155 -8.96 22.34 -2.66
C LEU A 155 -7.56 22.85 -3.01
N CYS A 156 -6.58 21.97 -3.03
CA CYS A 156 -5.22 22.31 -3.39
C CYS A 156 -5.08 22.75 -4.86
N PRO A 157 -4.11 23.63 -5.18
CA PRO A 157 -3.95 24.15 -6.54
C PRO A 157 -3.33 23.12 -7.51
N ASP A 158 -2.49 22.21 -7.01
CA ASP A 158 -1.85 21.16 -7.81
C ASP A 158 -1.87 19.84 -7.05
N ARG A 159 -2.62 18.87 -7.60
CA ARG A 159 -2.85 17.55 -6.99
C ARG A 159 -1.62 16.65 -7.05
N ASP A 160 -0.70 16.91 -7.98
CA ASP A 160 0.50 16.09 -8.16
C ASP A 160 1.54 16.35 -7.07
N ASN A 161 1.41 17.45 -6.32
CA ASN A 161 2.29 17.79 -5.20
C ASN A 161 1.79 17.29 -3.83
N TYR A 162 0.69 16.52 -3.79
CA TYR A 162 0.08 16.05 -2.54
C TYR A 162 0.13 14.53 -2.46
N ILE A 163 0.52 14.00 -1.31
CA ILE A 163 0.47 12.55 -1.04
C ILE A 163 -0.97 12.12 -0.77
N PHE A 164 -1.76 12.99 -0.13
CA PHE A 164 -3.12 12.69 0.33
C PHE A 164 -4.17 13.49 -0.42
N TRP A 165 -5.21 12.81 -0.92
CA TRP A 165 -6.37 13.45 -1.52
C TRP A 165 -7.24 14.10 -0.44
N GLU A 166 -7.58 13.33 0.59
CA GLU A 166 -8.31 13.80 1.78
C GLU A 166 -7.61 13.29 3.06
N LYS A 167 -8.29 13.29 4.21
CA LYS A 167 -7.68 13.07 5.52
C LYS A 167 -7.15 11.64 5.77
N VAL A 168 -7.49 10.63 4.96
CA VAL A 168 -7.01 9.22 5.11
C VAL A 168 -6.56 8.52 3.81
N HIS A 169 -6.96 9.00 2.62
CA HIS A 169 -6.70 8.38 1.32
C HIS A 169 -5.64 9.15 0.52
N GLY A 170 -4.81 8.41 -0.20
CA GLY A 170 -3.76 8.95 -1.06
C GLY A 170 -4.26 9.55 -2.38
N THR A 171 -3.45 10.40 -3.02
CA THR A 171 -3.70 10.88 -4.38
C THR A 171 -3.25 9.87 -5.44
N GLN A 172 -3.59 10.13 -6.71
CA GLN A 172 -3.05 9.40 -7.85
C GLN A 172 -1.54 9.65 -8.07
N ALA A 173 -0.84 10.48 -7.28
CA ALA A 173 0.61 10.65 -7.43
C ALA A 173 1.41 9.41 -6.94
N LEU A 174 0.80 8.52 -6.17
CA LEU A 174 1.40 7.29 -5.64
C LEU A 174 2.09 6.37 -6.67
N PRO A 175 1.55 6.12 -7.88
CA PRO A 175 2.21 5.31 -8.90
C PRO A 175 3.48 5.95 -9.49
N ASN A 176 3.69 7.26 -9.31
CA ASN A 176 4.79 8.00 -9.94
C ASN A 176 6.04 8.14 -9.05
N CYS A 177 5.97 7.76 -7.78
CA CYS A 177 7.06 7.91 -6.80
C CYS A 177 7.68 6.59 -6.33
N VAL A 178 7.63 5.54 -7.16
CA VAL A 178 8.42 4.32 -6.88
C VAL A 178 9.91 4.64 -7.04
N PRO A 179 10.74 4.49 -5.99
CA PRO A 179 12.16 4.82 -6.07
C PRO A 179 12.89 3.98 -7.13
N PRO A 180 13.92 4.53 -7.80
CA PRO A 180 14.63 3.87 -8.89
C PRO A 180 15.51 2.67 -8.47
N SER A 181 15.34 2.14 -7.25
CA SER A 181 16.12 1.00 -6.73
C SER A 181 15.91 -0.31 -7.52
N SER A 182 15.02 -0.32 -8.51
CA SER A 182 14.80 -1.43 -9.44
C SER A 182 15.60 -1.35 -10.76
N ARG A 183 16.38 -0.30 -11.02
CA ARG A 183 17.28 -0.24 -12.20
C ARG A 183 18.74 -0.49 -11.78
N ARG A 184 19.36 -1.51 -12.40
CA ARG A 184 20.78 -1.83 -12.21
C ARG A 184 21.64 -0.60 -12.52
N ARG A 185 22.56 -0.29 -11.60
CA ARG A 185 23.84 0.45 -11.73
C ARG A 185 23.90 1.50 -12.85
N ALA A 186 23.77 2.77 -12.47
CA ALA A 186 24.39 3.90 -13.17
C ALA A 186 25.15 4.76 -12.15
N THR A 187 26.35 5.19 -12.52
CA THR A 187 27.37 5.88 -11.71
C THR A 187 26.94 7.29 -11.25
N PRO A 188 27.62 7.87 -10.22
CA PRO A 188 27.16 9.07 -9.54
C PRO A 188 27.69 10.34 -10.22
N SER A 189 26.91 10.93 -11.13
CA SER A 189 27.15 12.33 -11.56
C SER A 189 25.95 13.05 -12.19
N HIS A 190 24.75 12.46 -12.24
CA HIS A 190 23.54 13.14 -12.72
C HIS A 190 22.39 12.97 -11.73
N GLN A 191 22.54 13.52 -10.53
CA GLN A 191 21.41 13.88 -9.67
C GLN A 191 20.98 15.27 -10.09
N LEU A 192 19.94 15.36 -10.92
CA LEU A 192 18.99 16.46 -11.07
C LEU A 192 18.24 16.22 -12.38
N THR A 193 16.91 16.27 -12.30
CA THR A 193 15.96 16.26 -13.44
C THR A 193 15.61 14.87 -14.01
N GLN A 194 14.44 14.34 -13.61
CA GLN A 194 13.35 13.87 -14.50
C GLN A 194 12.41 12.88 -13.77
N CYS A 195 11.39 13.41 -13.09
CA CYS A 195 10.09 12.73 -13.03
C CYS A 195 9.29 13.14 -14.28
N ARG A 196 9.65 12.58 -15.44
CA ARG A 196 8.84 12.57 -16.68
C ARG A 196 9.51 11.63 -17.67
N LEU A 197 8.82 10.58 -18.13
CA LEU A 197 8.43 10.43 -19.54
C LEU A 197 7.87 9.03 -19.89
N ALA A 198 6.93 9.13 -20.83
CA ALA A 198 6.65 8.21 -21.94
C ALA A 198 5.96 6.88 -21.62
N GLY A 199 4.67 6.85 -21.97
CA GLY A 199 4.04 5.63 -22.44
C GLY A 199 4.74 5.15 -23.71
N SER A 200 5.14 3.89 -23.73
CA SER A 200 5.41 3.16 -24.97
C SER A 200 5.12 1.68 -24.76
N GLY A 201 4.09 1.23 -25.48
CA GLY A 201 3.87 -0.14 -25.97
C GLY A 201 4.24 -1.31 -25.08
N LEU A 202 3.24 -1.91 -24.42
CA LEU A 202 3.28 -3.34 -24.14
C LEU A 202 1.96 -3.99 -24.58
N LYS A 203 2.10 -4.99 -25.47
CA LYS A 203 1.01 -5.70 -26.14
C LYS A 203 0.07 -6.35 -25.11
N ARG A 204 -1.23 -6.18 -25.35
CA ARG A 204 -2.34 -6.78 -24.59
C ARG A 204 -2.29 -8.30 -24.70
N SER A 205 -2.10 -9.02 -23.60
CA SER A 205 -2.59 -10.40 -23.47
C SER A 205 -2.56 -10.86 -22.01
N ALA A 206 -3.63 -10.53 -21.27
CA ALA A 206 -4.24 -11.30 -20.19
C ALA A 206 -5.25 -10.39 -19.50
N THR A 207 -6.53 -10.68 -19.64
CA THR A 207 -7.60 -10.06 -18.85
C THR A 207 -7.48 -10.56 -17.40
N ALA A 208 -6.60 -9.94 -16.61
CA ALA A 208 -6.57 -10.15 -15.18
C ALA A 208 -7.85 -9.55 -14.59
N ARG A 209 -8.77 -10.41 -14.14
CA ARG A 209 -9.91 -9.97 -13.32
C ARG A 209 -9.37 -9.71 -11.92
N ILE A 210 -9.20 -8.43 -11.59
CA ILE A 210 -8.78 -7.98 -10.26
C ILE A 210 -10.04 -7.88 -9.39
N TRP A 211 -10.07 -8.67 -8.32
CA TRP A 211 -11.06 -8.51 -7.26
C TRP A 211 -10.43 -7.69 -6.15
N ILE A 212 -10.95 -6.48 -5.90
CA ILE A 212 -10.61 -5.65 -4.74
C ILE A 212 -11.73 -5.86 -3.73
N THR A 213 -11.46 -6.57 -2.64
CA THR A 213 -12.39 -6.64 -1.51
C THR A 213 -12.02 -5.55 -0.51
N GLY A 214 -12.75 -4.43 -0.55
CA GLY A 214 -12.91 -3.52 0.59
C GLY A 214 -14.11 -3.96 1.43
N THR A 215 -14.16 -3.59 2.70
CA THR A 215 -15.33 -3.85 3.57
C THR A 215 -16.60 -3.21 3.00
N ALA A 216 -17.75 -3.78 3.36
CA ALA A 216 -19.02 -3.77 2.62
C ALA A 216 -19.75 -2.41 2.44
N GLU A 217 -19.15 -1.26 2.72
CA GLU A 217 -19.83 0.05 2.57
C GLU A 217 -19.79 0.61 1.13
N LEU A 218 -18.99 0.02 0.23
CA LEU A 218 -18.90 0.47 -1.17
C LEU A 218 -19.93 -0.16 -2.12
N LEU A 219 -20.74 -1.13 -1.68
CA LEU A 219 -21.74 -1.78 -2.53
C LEU A 219 -23.04 -0.97 -2.71
N ASN A 220 -23.29 0.05 -1.88
CA ASN A 220 -24.55 0.79 -1.90
C ASN A 220 -24.49 2.20 -2.50
N LEU A 221 -23.34 2.67 -3.03
CA LEU A 221 -23.21 4.07 -3.47
C LEU A 221 -22.91 4.31 -4.96
N LEU A 222 -22.81 3.30 -5.82
CA LEU A 222 -22.57 3.54 -7.26
C LEU A 222 -23.38 2.57 -8.12
N PRO A 223 -24.59 2.96 -8.59
CA PRO A 223 -25.37 2.15 -9.53
C PRO A 223 -24.70 2.02 -10.90
N ASN A 224 -23.74 2.89 -11.24
CA ASN A 224 -23.09 2.95 -12.55
C ASN A 224 -21.70 3.61 -12.46
N ALA A 225 -20.64 2.85 -12.18
CA ALA A 225 -19.27 3.35 -12.40
C ALA A 225 -18.28 2.19 -12.64
N GLY A 226 -18.08 1.85 -13.92
CA GLY A 226 -17.04 0.94 -14.39
C GLY A 226 -15.64 1.55 -14.35
N ILE A 227 -15.16 1.98 -13.17
CA ILE A 227 -13.83 2.57 -13.02
C ILE A 227 -12.84 1.50 -12.58
N TRP A 228 -12.13 0.94 -13.56
CA TRP A 228 -11.01 0.02 -13.39
C TRP A 228 -9.79 0.78 -12.86
N GLN A 229 -9.52 0.74 -11.55
CA GLN A 229 -8.25 1.24 -11.02
C GLN A 229 -7.13 0.21 -11.27
N ARG A 230 -6.18 0.57 -12.14
CA ARG A 230 -4.95 -0.19 -12.41
C ARG A 230 -3.95 0.05 -11.28
N LEU A 231 -3.76 -0.93 -10.41
CA LEU A 231 -2.53 -1.07 -9.62
C LEU A 231 -1.56 -1.98 -10.39
N VAL A 232 -0.43 -1.40 -10.84
CA VAL A 232 0.67 -2.12 -11.47
C VAL A 232 1.49 -2.78 -10.36
N MET A 233 1.48 -4.12 -10.30
CA MET A 233 2.37 -4.89 -9.41
C MET A 233 3.58 -5.41 -10.19
N TYR A 234 4.77 -5.25 -9.62
CA TYR A 234 6.01 -5.88 -10.11
C TYR A 234 6.04 -7.37 -9.69
N PRO A 235 6.62 -8.26 -10.52
CA PRO A 235 6.78 -9.67 -10.16
C PRO A 235 7.82 -9.86 -9.03
N PRO A 236 7.71 -10.94 -8.22
CA PRO A 236 8.70 -11.27 -7.21
C PRO A 236 10.04 -11.68 -7.86
N PHE A 237 11.15 -11.23 -7.30
CA PHE A 237 12.49 -11.66 -7.71
C PHE A 237 12.68 -13.17 -7.42
N PRO A 238 13.30 -13.94 -8.33
CA PRO A 238 13.68 -15.32 -8.04
C PRO A 238 14.84 -15.38 -7.04
N ASN A 239 14.76 -16.37 -6.15
CA ASN A 239 15.75 -16.69 -5.13
C ASN A 239 17.10 -17.05 -5.78
N LYS A 240 18.20 -16.41 -5.37
CA LYS A 240 19.56 -16.84 -5.76
C LYS A 240 19.93 -18.11 -5.00
N ARG A 241 19.55 -19.26 -5.54
CA ARG A 241 20.14 -20.57 -5.24
C ARG A 241 19.71 -21.53 -6.34
N ASP A 242 20.25 -21.32 -7.54
CA ASP A 242 20.26 -22.29 -8.65
C ASP A 242 21.21 -21.76 -9.73
N GLN A 243 22.52 -21.79 -9.47
CA GLN A 243 23.55 -21.84 -10.50
C GLN A 243 24.65 -22.78 -10.01
N GLY A 244 24.69 -23.98 -10.59
CA GLY A 244 25.82 -24.90 -10.47
C GLY A 244 27.08 -24.34 -11.15
N PRO A 245 28.26 -24.94 -10.90
CA PRO A 245 29.53 -24.38 -11.36
C PRO A 245 29.79 -24.77 -12.82
N GLY A 246 30.11 -23.79 -13.66
CA GLY A 246 30.79 -24.06 -14.93
C GLY A 246 30.39 -23.16 -16.09
N ALA A 247 31.20 -22.12 -16.34
CA ALA A 247 31.64 -21.76 -17.69
C ALA A 247 32.77 -20.73 -17.59
N ARG A 248 33.89 -21.04 -18.25
CA ARG A 248 35.12 -20.24 -18.38
C ARG A 248 34.84 -18.93 -19.13
N VAL A 249 35.49 -17.85 -18.68
CA VAL A 249 35.64 -16.60 -19.44
C VAL A 249 36.95 -16.67 -20.23
N PRO A 250 36.99 -16.43 -21.55
CA PRO A 250 38.22 -16.15 -22.26
C PRO A 250 38.61 -14.68 -22.07
N LEU A 251 39.89 -14.46 -21.76
CA LEU A 251 40.55 -13.16 -21.81
C LEU A 251 40.67 -12.70 -23.27
N GLY A 252 40.34 -11.43 -23.52
CA GLY A 252 40.62 -10.74 -24.78
C GLY A 252 41.13 -9.34 -24.48
N HIS A 253 42.43 -9.13 -24.72
CA HIS A 253 43.09 -7.84 -24.80
C HIS A 253 42.67 -7.07 -26.07
N GLY A 254 42.69 -5.74 -25.98
CA GLY A 254 42.48 -4.80 -27.07
C GLY A 254 42.13 -3.43 -26.53
#